data_AF-A0A453GKM4-F1
#
_entry.id   AF-A0A453GKM4-F1
#
_cell.length_a   1.000
_cell.length_b   1.000
_cell.length_c   1.000
_cell.angle_alpha   90.00
_cell.angle_beta   90.00
_cell.angle_gamma   90.00
#
_symmetry.space_group_name_H-M   'P 1'
#
loop_
_entity.id
_entity.type
_entity.pdbx_description
1 polymer ?
#
loop_
_entity_poly.entity_id
_entity_poly.type
_entity_poly.pdbx_seq_one_letter_code
_entity_poly.pdbx_strand_id
1 'polypeptide(L)'
;KKSRKAMEKLGMKVITGVNRVTIKKSKTVTFVLSKPDVFKSSHSETYVMFGVVKMEDMDAQLLTEAAGQFKAPGPSSVISKGEPSVAAAQDDKEVDETGVDYKDVEVVMMQASVSRSRAVKALKAADGDIVSAIMELTY
;
A
#
# COMPACT_ATOMS: atom_id res chain seq x y z
N LYS A 1 -16.87 1.15 -21.79
CA LYS A 1 -17.36 1.48 -23.16
C LYS A 1 -17.95 2.89 -23.30
N LYS A 2 -18.73 3.40 -22.34
CA LYS A 2 -19.31 4.77 -22.39
C LYS A 2 -18.25 5.88 -22.42
N SER A 3 -17.18 5.72 -21.65
CA SER A 3 -16.08 6.69 -21.51
C SER A 3 -15.31 6.93 -22.81
N ARG A 4 -15.08 5.88 -23.62
CA ARG A 4 -14.35 5.97 -24.89
C ARG A 4 -15.04 6.89 -25.92
N LYS A 5 -16.36 6.75 -26.07
CA LYS A 5 -17.16 7.62 -26.95
C LYS A 5 -17.24 9.07 -26.46
N ALA A 6 -17.16 9.27 -25.14
CA ALA A 6 -17.12 10.63 -24.57
C ALA A 6 -15.78 11.32 -24.89
N MET A 7 -14.66 10.59 -24.78
CA MET A 7 -13.33 11.12 -25.14
C MET A 7 -13.23 11.50 -26.62
N GLU A 8 -13.84 10.72 -27.50
CA GLU A 8 -13.91 11.02 -28.94
C GLU A 8 -14.73 12.29 -29.23
N LYS A 9 -15.85 12.50 -28.52
CA LYS A 9 -16.63 13.75 -28.60
C LYS A 9 -15.88 14.97 -28.08
N LEU A 10 -14.98 14.79 -27.11
CA LEU A 10 -14.10 15.82 -26.57
C LEU A 10 -12.88 16.11 -27.48
N GLY A 11 -12.77 15.47 -28.64
CA GLY A 11 -11.67 15.69 -29.58
C GLY A 11 -10.37 15.00 -29.18
N MET A 12 -10.41 14.02 -28.27
CA MET A 12 -9.25 13.21 -27.93
C MET A 12 -9.09 12.04 -28.91
N LYS A 13 -7.87 11.85 -29.41
CA LYS A 13 -7.52 10.76 -30.33
C LYS A 13 -7.09 9.53 -29.54
N VAL A 14 -7.61 8.36 -29.92
CA VAL A 14 -7.17 7.08 -29.35
C VAL A 14 -5.76 6.73 -29.86
N ILE A 15 -4.89 6.30 -28.95
CA ILE A 15 -3.58 5.73 -29.28
C ILE A 15 -3.70 4.22 -29.17
N THR A 16 -3.62 3.55 -30.31
CA THR A 16 -3.65 2.08 -30.38
C THR A 16 -2.25 1.48 -30.21
N GLY A 17 -2.17 0.24 -29.73
CA GLY A 17 -0.91 -0.50 -29.63
C GLY A 17 -0.13 -0.29 -28.32
N VAL A 18 -0.71 0.42 -27.34
CA VAL A 18 -0.06 0.59 -26.03
C VAL A 18 -0.24 -0.67 -25.19
N ASN A 19 0.85 -1.41 -25.00
CA ASN A 19 0.84 -2.66 -24.22
C ASN A 19 1.09 -2.43 -22.72
N ARG A 20 1.86 -1.40 -22.36
CA ARG A 20 2.19 -1.09 -20.98
C ARG A 20 2.44 0.40 -20.84
N VAL A 21 1.90 1.00 -19.77
CA VAL A 21 2.30 2.34 -19.34
C VAL A 21 2.85 2.26 -17.93
N THR A 22 3.89 3.03 -17.67
CA THR A 22 4.57 3.09 -16.39
C THR A 22 4.68 4.55 -15.96
N ILE A 23 4.15 4.89 -14.79
CA ILE A 23 4.18 6.24 -14.21
C ILE A 23 5.09 6.18 -12.99
N LYS A 24 6.24 6.85 -13.08
CA LYS A 24 7.22 6.91 -11.98
C LYS A 24 6.92 8.12 -11.10
N LYS A 25 6.55 7.89 -9.84
CA LYS A 25 6.31 8.97 -8.86
C LYS A 25 7.59 9.32 -8.10
N SER A 26 8.34 8.31 -7.68
CA SER A 26 9.62 8.47 -6.98
C SER A 26 10.64 7.46 -7.52
N LYS A 27 11.83 7.39 -6.89
CA LYS A 27 12.84 6.39 -7.27
C LYS A 27 12.32 4.95 -7.09
N THR A 28 11.44 4.75 -6.12
CA THR A 28 11.00 3.42 -5.65
C THR A 28 9.52 3.13 -5.93
N VAL A 29 8.68 4.16 -6.04
CA VAL A 29 7.24 4.04 -6.33
C VAL A 29 6.96 4.20 -7.82
N THR A 30 6.43 3.14 -8.42
CA THR A 30 6.10 3.07 -9.84
C THR A 30 4.69 2.49 -10.05
N PHE A 31 3.84 3.17 -10.82
CA PHE A 31 2.52 2.66 -11.19
C PHE A 31 2.57 2.03 -12.58
N VAL A 32 2.17 0.78 -12.69
CA VAL A 32 2.20 0.02 -13.94
C VAL A 32 0.77 -0.28 -14.38
N LEU A 33 0.42 0.15 -15.59
CA LEU A 33 -0.83 -0.22 -16.25
C LEU A 33 -0.52 -1.24 -17.34
N SER A 34 -1.14 -2.41 -17.26
CA SER A 34 -1.04 -3.46 -18.28
C SER A 34 -2.18 -3.34 -19.29
N LYS A 35 -1.84 -3.23 -20.58
CA LYS A 35 -2.75 -3.04 -21.71
C LYS A 35 -3.78 -1.91 -21.50
N PRO A 36 -3.34 -0.67 -21.18
CA PRO A 36 -4.26 0.43 -21.01
C PRO A 36 -4.85 0.91 -22.34
N ASP A 37 -6.08 1.43 -22.28
CA ASP A 37 -6.65 2.24 -23.35
C ASP A 37 -6.17 3.68 -23.18
N VAL A 38 -5.39 4.19 -24.14
CA VAL A 38 -4.80 5.52 -24.08
C VAL A 38 -5.46 6.47 -25.08
N PHE A 39 -5.74 7.69 -24.63
CA PHE A 39 -6.25 8.80 -25.44
C PHE A 39 -5.32 10.00 -25.28
N LYS A 40 -5.09 10.74 -26.36
CA LYS A 40 -4.26 11.96 -26.38
C LYS A 40 -5.06 13.12 -26.94
N SER A 41 -4.93 14.29 -26.32
CA SER A 41 -5.44 15.53 -26.87
C SER A 41 -4.69 15.90 -28.16
N SER A 42 -5.40 16.34 -29.20
CA SER A 42 -4.73 16.83 -30.43
C SER A 42 -4.07 18.20 -30.22
N HIS A 43 -4.47 18.93 -29.17
CA HIS A 43 -4.10 20.32 -28.93
C HIS A 43 -3.08 20.47 -27.79
N SER A 44 -2.83 19.42 -27.01
CA SER A 44 -1.97 19.45 -25.83
C SER A 44 -1.30 18.11 -25.57
N GLU A 45 -0.25 18.12 -24.74
CA GLU A 45 0.41 16.90 -24.24
C GLU A 45 -0.34 16.26 -23.07
N THR A 46 -1.68 16.25 -23.16
CA THR A 46 -2.54 15.66 -22.14
C THR A 46 -2.96 14.26 -22.57
N TYR A 47 -2.74 13.29 -21.69
CA TYR A 47 -3.06 11.88 -21.91
C TYR A 47 -4.10 11.42 -20.90
N VAL A 48 -5.09 10.67 -21.37
CA VAL A 48 -6.06 9.98 -20.52
C VAL A 48 -5.91 8.49 -20.73
N MET A 49 -5.73 7.75 -19.64
CA MET A 49 -5.45 6.32 -19.68
C MET A 49 -6.47 5.58 -18.84
N PHE A 50 -7.15 4.61 -19.44
CA PHE A 50 -8.06 3.72 -18.74
C PHE A 50 -7.42 2.34 -18.63
N GLY A 51 -7.31 1.82 -17.41
CA GLY A 51 -6.76 0.50 -17.16
C GLY A 51 -6.67 0.21 -15.68
N VAL A 52 -6.31 -1.03 -15.35
CA VAL A 52 -5.99 -1.42 -13.98
C VAL A 52 -4.57 -0.96 -13.68
N VAL A 53 -4.42 -0.13 -12.66
CA VAL A 53 -3.12 0.27 -12.10
C VAL A 53 -2.67 -0.78 -11.10
N LYS A 54 -1.45 -1.27 -11.29
CA LYS A 54 -0.72 -2.03 -10.28
C LYS A 54 0.37 -1.12 -9.71
N MET A 55 0.42 -0.98 -8.39
CA MET A 55 1.51 -0.27 -7.73
C MET A 55 2.68 -1.24 -7.55
N GLU A 56 3.86 -0.83 -7.99
CA GLU A 56 5.13 -1.51 -7.79
C GLU A 56 5.99 -0.62 -6.91
N ASP A 57 6.22 -1.06 -5.68
CA ASP A 57 7.09 -0.40 -4.72
C ASP A 57 8.32 -1.28 -4.47
N MET A 58 9.49 -0.81 -4.92
CA MET A 58 10.74 -1.56 -4.77
C MET A 58 11.21 -1.64 -3.32
N ASP A 59 10.90 -0.64 -2.48
CA ASP A 59 11.28 -0.67 -1.06
C ASP A 59 10.50 -1.77 -0.31
N ALA A 60 9.20 -1.90 -0.56
CA ALA A 60 8.37 -2.97 0.01
C ALA A 60 8.84 -4.36 -0.41
N GLN A 61 9.28 -4.54 -1.66
CA GLN A 61 9.88 -5.81 -2.11
C GLN A 61 11.24 -6.07 -1.44
N LEU A 62 12.11 -5.05 -1.36
CA LEU A 62 13.43 -5.19 -0.75
C LEU A 62 13.35 -5.49 0.75
N LEU A 63 12.42 -4.87 1.48
CA LEU A 63 12.15 -5.22 2.87
C LEU A 63 11.65 -6.66 3.01
N THR A 64 10.77 -7.12 2.10
CA THR A 64 10.25 -8.50 2.11
C THR A 64 11.35 -9.52 1.82
N GLU A 65 12.24 -9.24 0.85
CA GLU A 65 13.35 -10.13 0.49
C GLU A 65 14.47 -10.13 1.55
N ALA A 66 14.77 -8.98 2.16
CA ALA A 66 15.74 -8.90 3.25
C ALA A 66 15.28 -9.64 4.51
N ALA A 67 13.97 -9.60 4.81
CA ALA A 67 13.38 -10.39 5.89
C ALA A 67 13.42 -11.91 5.59
N GLY A 68 13.34 -12.30 4.32
CA GLY A 68 13.50 -13.69 3.88
C GLY A 68 14.95 -14.20 3.94
N GLN A 69 15.92 -13.35 3.59
CA GLN A 69 17.34 -13.70 3.64
C GLN A 69 17.91 -13.77 5.07
N PHE A 70 17.29 -13.14 6.06
CA PHE A 70 17.63 -13.35 7.47
C PHE A 70 17.15 -14.71 8.01
N LYS A 71 16.52 -15.55 7.17
CA LYS A 71 15.99 -16.86 7.55
C LYS A 71 16.64 -17.99 6.75
N ALA A 72 17.90 -18.31 7.03
CA ALA A 72 18.48 -19.63 6.71
C ALA A 72 19.72 -19.95 7.57
N PRO A 73 20.12 -21.23 7.76
CA PRO A 73 19.35 -22.45 7.99
C PRO A 73 19.89 -23.27 9.20
N GLY A 74 19.10 -24.18 9.79
CA GLY A 74 19.61 -25.16 10.78
C GLY A 74 18.53 -26.08 11.38
N PRO A 75 18.84 -27.35 11.71
CA PRO A 75 18.16 -28.48 11.08
C PRO A 75 17.29 -29.36 12.00
N SER A 76 16.54 -30.23 11.33
CA SER A 76 16.11 -31.56 11.75
C SER A 76 14.74 -31.74 12.43
N SER A 77 13.95 -32.56 11.73
CA SER A 77 13.27 -33.75 12.25
C SER A 77 11.76 -33.60 12.49
N VAL A 78 11.02 -34.25 11.59
CA VAL A 78 9.78 -35.03 11.81
C VAL A 78 8.51 -34.21 12.19
N ILE A 79 7.26 -34.49 11.78
CA ILE A 79 6.55 -35.68 11.31
C ILE A 79 5.33 -35.17 10.49
N SER A 80 4.91 -35.94 9.50
CA SER A 80 3.68 -35.81 8.68
C SER A 80 2.37 -35.57 9.45
N LYS A 81 1.50 -34.65 8.95
CA LYS A 81 0.02 -34.77 8.99
C LYS A 81 -0.63 -33.63 8.16
N GLY A 82 -1.73 -33.92 7.47
CA GLY A 82 -2.49 -32.99 6.61
C GLY A 82 -3.21 -31.85 7.34
N GLU A 83 -3.79 -30.95 6.51
CA GLU A 83 -4.78 -29.84 6.73
C GLU A 83 -4.93 -29.22 8.14
N PRO A 84 -5.22 -27.89 8.31
CA PRO A 84 -6.10 -27.09 7.45
C PRO A 84 -5.72 -25.57 7.32
N SER A 85 -6.60 -24.83 6.64
CA SER A 85 -6.99 -23.44 6.95
C SER A 85 -6.20 -22.25 6.36
N VAL A 86 -6.82 -21.68 5.33
CA VAL A 86 -7.19 -20.25 5.14
C VAL A 86 -6.48 -19.16 5.98
N ALA A 87 -6.11 -18.08 5.28
CA ALA A 87 -5.83 -16.70 5.74
C ALA A 87 -4.50 -16.50 6.51
N ALA A 88 -3.66 -15.51 6.24
CA ALA A 88 -3.91 -14.10 5.94
C ALA A 88 -2.63 -13.54 5.23
N ALA A 89 -2.63 -13.03 4.00
CA ALA A 89 -3.17 -11.73 3.58
C ALA A 89 -3.72 -10.85 4.71
N GLN A 90 -3.14 -9.66 4.86
CA GLN A 90 -3.57 -8.50 5.65
C GLN A 90 -2.84 -8.29 6.99
N ASP A 91 -2.00 -7.25 6.99
CA ASP A 91 -1.99 -6.25 8.07
C ASP A 91 -1.86 -4.85 7.41
N ASP A 92 -2.57 -4.58 6.29
CA ASP A 92 -3.89 -3.92 6.25
C ASP A 92 -4.96 -4.54 7.15
N LYS A 93 -4.68 -4.65 8.45
CA LYS A 93 -5.79 -4.66 9.39
C LYS A 93 -6.30 -3.23 9.34
N GLU A 94 -7.57 -3.08 8.96
CA GLU A 94 -8.44 -2.12 9.62
C GLU A 94 -8.11 -2.20 11.11
N VAL A 95 -7.15 -1.39 11.55
CA VAL A 95 -6.96 -1.13 12.96
C VAL A 95 -8.24 -0.43 13.30
N ASP A 96 -9.05 -1.07 14.12
CA ASP A 96 -10.33 -0.56 14.59
C ASP A 96 -10.04 0.79 15.30
N GLU A 97 -10.00 1.88 14.53
CA GLU A 97 -9.79 3.27 14.97
C GLU A 97 -11.05 3.83 15.62
N THR A 98 -12.07 2.98 15.80
CA THR A 98 -13.30 3.28 16.51
C THR A 98 -12.97 3.63 17.95
N GLY A 99 -12.90 4.94 18.22
CA GLY A 99 -12.62 5.52 19.53
C GLY A 99 -11.23 6.11 19.73
N VAL A 100 -10.37 6.18 18.71
CA VAL A 100 -9.04 6.82 18.81
C VAL A 100 -8.83 7.78 17.65
N ASP A 101 -8.40 9.02 17.92
CA ASP A 101 -8.18 10.01 16.86
C ASP A 101 -6.91 9.69 16.06
N TYR A 102 -7.01 9.78 14.73
CA TYR A 102 -5.89 9.52 13.83
C TYR A 102 -4.69 10.45 14.10
N LYS A 103 -4.94 11.71 14.48
CA LYS A 103 -3.86 12.66 14.80
C LYS A 103 -3.08 12.23 16.03
N ASP A 104 -3.78 11.68 17.01
CA ASP A 104 -3.17 11.22 18.26
C ASP A 104 -2.26 10.02 17.99
N VAL A 105 -2.72 9.08 17.15
CA VAL A 105 -1.91 7.94 16.69
C VAL A 105 -0.64 8.41 15.99
N GLU A 106 -0.75 9.40 15.11
CA GLU A 106 0.40 9.95 14.37
C GLU A 106 1.42 10.64 15.30
N VAL A 107 0.93 11.42 16.27
CA VAL A 107 1.79 12.09 17.26
C VAL A 107 2.52 11.07 18.15
N VAL A 108 1.84 10.03 18.62
CA VAL A 108 2.44 8.95 19.42
C VAL A 108 3.45 8.16 18.60
N MET A 109 3.13 7.81 17.35
CA MET A 109 4.08 7.11 16.46
C MET A 109 5.35 7.90 16.23
N MET A 110 5.25 9.23 16.03
CA MET A 110 6.41 10.08 15.75
C MET A 110 7.26 10.33 17.00
N GLN A 111 6.66 10.58 18.17
CA GLN A 111 7.38 10.89 19.40
C GLN A 111 7.95 9.63 20.07
N ALA A 112 7.20 8.53 20.09
CA ALA A 112 7.64 7.27 20.71
C ALA A 112 8.36 6.33 19.73
N SER A 113 8.42 6.66 18.42
CA SER A 113 9.03 5.82 17.38
C SER A 113 8.49 4.38 17.35
N VAL A 114 7.18 4.21 17.58
CA VAL A 114 6.51 2.89 17.60
C VAL A 114 5.63 2.66 16.37
N SER A 115 5.30 1.39 16.10
CA SER A 115 4.36 1.03 15.04
C SER A 115 2.92 1.45 15.36
N ARG A 116 2.12 1.67 14.31
CA ARG A 116 0.71 2.13 14.41
C ARG A 116 -0.14 1.29 15.35
N SER A 117 -0.04 -0.03 15.27
CA SER A 117 -0.79 -0.96 16.12
C SER A 117 -0.42 -0.82 17.61
N ARG A 118 0.83 -0.44 17.90
CA ARG A 118 1.31 -0.21 19.27
C ARG A 118 0.88 1.16 19.78
N ALA A 119 0.90 2.19 18.94
CA ALA A 119 0.37 3.52 19.24
C ALA A 119 -1.14 3.48 19.53
N VAL A 120 -1.93 2.80 18.69
CA VAL A 120 -3.38 2.66 18.92
C VAL A 120 -3.68 1.89 20.20
N LYS A 121 -2.90 0.84 20.52
CA LYS A 121 -3.07 0.10 21.77
C LYS A 121 -2.75 0.94 23.00
N ALA A 122 -1.68 1.74 22.95
CA ALA A 122 -1.32 2.65 24.04
C ALA A 122 -2.37 3.75 24.23
N LEU A 123 -2.89 4.32 23.13
CA LEU A 123 -3.97 5.30 23.18
C LEU A 123 -5.28 4.70 23.73
N LYS A 124 -5.61 3.45 23.40
CA LYS A 124 -6.77 2.76 24.01
C LYS A 124 -6.57 2.46 25.48
N ALA A 125 -5.35 2.14 25.91
CA ALA A 125 -5.02 1.89 27.32
C ALA A 125 -5.00 3.18 28.15
N ALA A 126 -4.69 4.31 27.51
CA ALA A 126 -4.68 5.64 28.09
C ALA A 126 -6.01 6.41 27.89
N ASP A 127 -7.09 5.73 27.48
CA ASP A 127 -8.42 6.34 27.22
C ASP A 127 -8.39 7.55 26.25
N GLY A 128 -7.45 7.56 25.30
CA GLY A 128 -7.24 8.64 24.33
C GLY A 128 -6.27 9.74 24.78
N ASP A 129 -5.63 9.62 25.95
CA ASP A 129 -4.62 10.58 26.40
C ASP A 129 -3.26 10.31 25.74
N ILE A 130 -2.89 11.22 24.82
CA ILE A 130 -1.63 11.21 24.06
C ILE A 130 -0.41 11.23 24.98
N VAL A 131 -0.44 12.04 26.05
CA VAL A 131 0.73 12.24 26.91
C VAL A 131 0.99 10.98 27.72
N SER A 132 -0.08 10.39 28.27
CA SER A 132 -0.04 9.12 29.00
C SER A 132 0.42 7.98 28.09
N ALA A 133 -0.08 7.92 26.84
CA ALA A 133 0.36 6.93 25.85
C ALA A 133 1.83 7.10 25.44
N ILE A 134 2.34 8.32 25.27
CA ILE A 134 3.76 8.57 24.98
C ILE A 134 4.62 8.16 26.17
N MET A 135 4.20 8.51 27.39
CA MET A 135 4.93 8.15 28.61
C MET A 135 5.10 6.63 28.73
N GLU A 136 4.03 5.84 28.58
CA GLU A 136 4.09 4.37 28.66
C GLU A 136 5.00 3.74 27.59
N LEU A 137 5.14 4.39 26.44
CA LEU A 137 5.95 3.88 25.32
C LEU A 137 7.40 4.35 25.35
N THR A 138 7.73 5.38 26.13
CA THR A 138 9.06 6.01 26.17
C THR A 138 9.77 5.88 27.52
N TYR A 139 9.04 5.58 28.60
CA TYR A 139 9.54 5.44 29.97
C TYR A 139 9.08 4.12 30.60
#